data_AF-A0A6P0MT37-F1
#
_entry.id   AF-A0A6P0MT37-F1
#
_cell.length_a   1.000
_cell.length_b   1.000
_cell.length_c   1.000
_cell.angle_alpha   90.00
_cell.angle_beta   90.00
_cell.angle_gamma   90.00
#
_symmetry.space_group_name_H-M   'P 1'
#
loop_
_entity.id
_entity.type
_entity.pdbx_description
1 polymer ?
#
loop_
_entity_poly.entity_id
_entity_poly.type
_entity_poly.pdbx_seq_one_letter_code
_entity_poly.pdbx_strand_id
1 'polypeptide(L)'
;MSSNPRFEIKLKERNLENIAPPPDDPLGELSDFELGIRKFCYEYDRQVSVRVSHEEHIVFLDPDICMIIEDNLPKLIAEIEKGQAIELEFAESCWIIIKLVPNGNGIKCYLREFGYSTDEKLVFLNKQQVLDELKGFLIELMDMAVNLGYIRLEDKNDFIKPAFSDSRVLV
;
A
#
# COMPACT_ATOMS: atom_id res chain seq x y z
N MET A 1 25.20 -3.92 -16.60
CA MET A 1 25.16 -3.21 -15.30
C MET A 1 24.14 -3.92 -14.44
N SER A 2 24.56 -4.62 -13.38
CA SER A 2 23.61 -5.29 -12.48
C SER A 2 23.10 -4.27 -11.46
N SER A 3 21.99 -3.61 -11.77
CA SER A 3 21.22 -2.90 -10.75
C SER A 3 20.66 -3.94 -9.78
N ASN A 4 20.92 -3.79 -8.48
CA ASN A 4 20.25 -4.62 -7.48
C ASN A 4 18.73 -4.49 -7.65
N PRO A 5 17.96 -5.60 -7.59
CA PRO A 5 16.51 -5.54 -7.64
C PRO A 5 15.96 -4.61 -6.54
N ARG A 6 14.94 -3.82 -6.87
CA ARG A 6 14.29 -2.86 -5.96
C ARG A 6 12.79 -3.06 -5.97
N PHE A 7 12.16 -2.74 -4.85
CA PHE A 7 10.73 -2.51 -4.76
C PHE A 7 10.49 -1.02 -4.79
N GLU A 8 9.52 -0.51 -5.54
CA GLU A 8 9.14 0.90 -5.47
C GLU A 8 7.62 1.00 -5.51
N ILE A 9 7.04 1.88 -4.70
CA ILE A 9 5.61 2.19 -4.74
C ILE A 9 5.45 3.71 -4.71
N LYS A 10 4.86 4.29 -5.75
CA LYS A 10 4.87 5.75 -5.96
C LYS A 10 3.54 6.26 -6.47
N LEU A 11 3.02 7.30 -5.82
CA LEU A 11 1.91 8.08 -6.35
C LEU A 11 2.29 8.71 -7.69
N LYS A 12 1.32 8.72 -8.62
CA LYS A 12 1.44 9.30 -9.95
C LYS A 12 0.35 10.35 -10.14
N GLU A 13 -0.04 10.53 -11.40
CA GLU A 13 -1.02 11.52 -11.82
C GLU A 13 -2.41 11.19 -11.29
N ARG A 14 -3.23 12.22 -11.12
CA ARG A 14 -4.64 12.05 -10.74
C ARG A 14 -5.39 11.40 -11.89
N ASN A 15 -6.23 10.44 -11.52
CA ASN A 15 -7.32 10.02 -12.37
C ASN A 15 -8.46 11.03 -12.19
N LEU A 16 -9.01 11.56 -13.28
CA LEU A 16 -10.08 12.56 -13.25
C LEU A 16 -11.43 11.97 -13.66
N GLU A 17 -11.46 10.68 -13.98
CA GLU A 17 -12.65 9.99 -14.46
C GLU A 17 -13.46 9.41 -13.29
N ASN A 18 -14.21 10.27 -12.59
CA ASN A 18 -15.19 9.80 -11.61
C ASN A 18 -16.57 9.73 -12.27
N ILE A 19 -17.04 8.51 -12.53
CA ILE A 19 -18.29 8.24 -13.29
C ILE A 19 -19.48 7.99 -12.33
N ALA A 20 -19.21 7.80 -11.04
CA ALA A 20 -20.19 7.51 -10.00
C ALA A 20 -20.19 8.60 -8.90
N PRO A 21 -21.22 8.66 -8.04
CA PRO A 21 -21.13 9.43 -6.82
C PRO A 21 -20.08 8.83 -5.87
N PRO A 22 -19.45 9.66 -5.01
CA PRO A 22 -18.56 9.18 -3.96
C PRO A 22 -19.22 8.15 -3.04
N PRO A 23 -18.43 7.26 -2.41
CA PRO A 23 -18.94 6.30 -1.45
C PRO A 23 -19.66 7.01 -0.30
N ASP A 24 -20.79 6.44 0.10
CA ASP A 24 -21.60 6.90 1.23
C ASP A 24 -21.80 5.75 2.23
N ASP A 25 -22.14 6.08 3.47
CA ASP A 25 -22.39 5.11 4.54
C ASP A 25 -23.79 5.29 5.13
N PRO A 26 -24.84 4.90 4.39
CA PRO A 26 -26.22 5.09 4.84
C PRO A 26 -26.58 4.23 6.05
N LEU A 27 -25.81 3.18 6.35
CA LEU A 27 -26.03 2.28 7.47
C LEU A 27 -25.24 2.71 8.72
N GLY A 28 -24.24 3.59 8.58
CA GLY A 28 -23.40 4.06 9.68
C GLY A 28 -22.49 2.97 10.22
N GLU A 29 -22.04 2.04 9.36
CA GLU A 29 -21.20 0.91 9.75
C GLU A 29 -19.71 1.29 9.80
N LEU A 30 -19.31 2.35 9.10
CA LEU A 30 -17.94 2.81 9.00
C LEU A 30 -17.68 3.89 10.05
N SER A 31 -16.47 3.86 10.61
CA SER A 31 -15.96 5.02 11.34
C SER A 31 -15.74 6.21 10.41
N ASP A 32 -15.69 7.42 10.99
CA ASP A 32 -15.36 8.65 10.26
C ASP A 32 -14.03 8.52 9.49
N PHE A 33 -13.05 7.82 10.06
CA PHE A 33 -11.76 7.54 9.43
C PHE A 33 -11.90 6.65 8.20
N GLU A 34 -12.60 5.51 8.32
CA GLU A 34 -12.79 4.55 7.22
C GLU A 34 -13.55 5.20 6.05
N LEU A 35 -14.66 5.89 6.35
CA LEU A 35 -15.40 6.61 5.32
C LEU A 35 -14.57 7.73 4.69
N GLY A 36 -13.77 8.44 5.49
CA GLY A 36 -12.86 9.48 5.03
C GLY A 36 -11.81 8.97 4.06
N ILE A 37 -11.16 7.85 4.37
CA ILE A 37 -10.20 7.19 3.47
C ILE A 37 -10.86 6.73 2.18
N ARG A 38 -12.02 6.09 2.24
CA ARG A 38 -12.76 5.65 1.04
C ARG A 38 -13.10 6.83 0.12
N LYS A 39 -13.62 7.92 0.69
CA LYS A 39 -13.91 9.15 -0.06
C LYS A 39 -12.65 9.76 -0.66
N PHE A 40 -11.55 9.79 0.09
CA PHE A 40 -10.27 10.28 -0.41
C PHE A 40 -9.75 9.47 -1.59
N CYS A 41 -9.73 8.13 -1.48
CA CYS A 41 -9.28 7.24 -2.55
C CYS A 41 -10.14 7.40 -3.81
N TYR A 42 -11.45 7.58 -3.65
CA TYR A 42 -12.39 7.78 -4.75
C TYR A 42 -12.30 9.18 -5.39
N GLU A 43 -12.47 10.24 -4.60
CA GLU A 43 -12.56 11.62 -5.09
C GLU A 43 -11.19 12.16 -5.52
N TYR A 44 -10.13 11.68 -4.89
CA TYR A 44 -8.76 12.05 -5.18
C TYR A 44 -7.97 10.91 -5.82
N ASP A 45 -8.66 10.06 -6.59
CA ASP A 45 -8.06 8.89 -7.23
C ASP A 45 -6.80 9.26 -8.03
N ARG A 46 -5.80 8.39 -7.91
CA ARG A 46 -4.47 8.55 -8.50
C ARG A 46 -3.97 7.20 -8.94
N GLN A 47 -3.25 7.22 -10.05
CA GLN A 47 -2.40 6.10 -10.39
C GLN A 47 -1.32 5.91 -9.32
N VAL A 48 -1.01 4.66 -9.04
CA VAL A 48 0.10 4.24 -8.20
C VAL A 48 0.93 3.26 -9.02
N SER A 49 2.21 3.59 -9.17
CA SER A 49 3.19 2.70 -9.81
C SER A 49 3.76 1.79 -8.75
N VAL A 50 3.61 0.48 -8.94
CA VAL A 50 4.21 -0.57 -8.12
C VAL A 50 5.23 -1.29 -8.97
N ARG A 51 6.51 -1.18 -8.61
CA ARG A 51 7.63 -1.77 -9.35
C ARG A 51 8.34 -2.83 -8.53
N VAL A 52 8.57 -3.99 -9.14
CA VAL A 52 9.43 -5.04 -8.61
C VAL A 52 10.53 -5.33 -9.64
N SER A 53 11.76 -4.96 -9.31
CA SER A 53 12.92 -5.04 -10.20
C SER A 53 12.71 -4.24 -11.50
N HIS A 54 12.33 -4.90 -12.59
CA HIS A 54 12.12 -4.30 -13.91
C HIS A 54 10.64 -4.28 -14.33
N GLU A 55 9.77 -4.93 -13.56
CA GLU A 55 8.34 -4.99 -13.84
C GLU A 55 7.63 -3.87 -13.08
N GLU A 56 6.86 -3.07 -13.80
CA GLU A 56 6.07 -1.97 -13.28
C GLU A 56 4.60 -2.24 -13.59
N HIS A 57 3.77 -2.13 -12.57
CA HIS A 57 2.33 -2.28 -12.64
C HIS A 57 1.70 -0.95 -12.21
N ILE A 58 0.69 -0.53 -12.97
CA ILE A 58 -0.10 0.65 -12.62
C ILE A 58 -1.38 0.18 -11.96
N VAL A 59 -1.62 0.65 -10.75
CA VAL A 59 -2.84 0.43 -9.96
C VAL A 59 -3.44 1.78 -9.58
N PHE A 60 -4.59 1.79 -8.93
CA PHE A 60 -5.31 3.02 -8.57
C PHE A 60 -5.56 3.12 -7.07
N LEU A 61 -5.83 4.33 -6.58
CA LEU A 61 -6.17 4.51 -5.17
C LEU A 61 -7.49 3.81 -4.86
N ASP A 62 -8.48 4.04 -5.72
CA ASP A 62 -9.72 3.27 -5.73
C ASP A 62 -9.70 2.24 -6.88
N PRO A 63 -9.91 0.95 -6.62
CA PRO A 63 -10.15 0.33 -5.30
C PRO A 63 -8.90 -0.27 -4.63
N ASP A 64 -7.83 -0.60 -5.37
CA ASP A 64 -6.77 -1.50 -4.88
C ASP A 64 -6.03 -0.96 -3.65
N ILE A 65 -5.54 0.30 -3.68
CA ILE A 65 -4.83 0.85 -2.51
C ILE A 65 -5.78 1.06 -1.33
N CYS A 66 -7.03 1.47 -1.58
CA CYS A 66 -8.04 1.60 -0.54
C CYS A 66 -8.21 0.28 0.20
N MET A 67 -8.35 -0.83 -0.54
CA MET A 67 -8.44 -2.18 0.05
C MET A 67 -7.19 -2.54 0.87
N ILE A 68 -5.99 -2.24 0.37
CA ILE A 68 -4.74 -2.48 1.12
C ILE A 68 -4.67 -1.65 2.42
N ILE A 69 -5.17 -0.43 2.41
CA ILE A 69 -5.26 0.40 3.62
C ILE A 69 -6.28 -0.18 4.60
N GLU A 70 -7.44 -0.63 4.12
CA GLU A 70 -8.47 -1.29 4.93
C GLU A 70 -7.99 -2.63 5.53
N ASP A 71 -7.16 -3.37 4.81
CA ASP A 71 -6.44 -4.55 5.29
C ASP A 71 -5.32 -4.24 6.30
N ASN A 72 -5.24 -2.97 6.74
CA ASN A 72 -4.33 -2.47 7.75
C ASN A 72 -2.85 -2.58 7.31
N LEU A 73 -2.52 -1.92 6.19
CA LEU A 73 -1.15 -1.75 5.71
C LEU A 73 -0.13 -1.42 6.83
N PRO A 74 -0.40 -0.53 7.81
CA PRO A 74 0.57 -0.26 8.87
C PRO A 74 0.95 -1.52 9.67
N LYS A 75 -0.03 -2.39 9.95
CA LYS A 75 0.20 -3.67 10.62
C LYS A 75 0.96 -4.63 9.70
N LEU A 76 0.64 -4.70 8.41
CA LEU A 76 1.39 -5.52 7.45
C LEU A 76 2.87 -5.12 7.39
N ILE A 77 3.18 -3.82 7.40
CA ILE A 77 4.56 -3.31 7.47
C ILE A 77 5.25 -3.81 8.75
N ALA A 78 4.59 -3.72 9.90
CA ALA A 78 5.13 -4.22 11.17
C ALA A 78 5.37 -5.74 11.15
N GLU A 79 4.54 -6.50 10.45
CA GLU A 79 4.71 -7.94 10.30
C GLU A 79 5.94 -8.29 9.45
N ILE A 80 6.27 -7.53 8.40
CA ILE A 80 7.55 -7.67 7.69
C ILE A 80 8.73 -7.46 8.65
N GLU A 81 8.67 -6.44 9.52
CA GLU A 81 9.73 -6.16 10.50
C GLU A 81 9.97 -7.34 11.43
N LYS A 82 8.89 -7.95 11.93
CA LYS A 82 8.92 -9.16 12.79
C LYS A 82 9.30 -10.45 12.06
N GLY A 83 9.50 -10.39 10.74
CA GLY A 83 9.91 -11.53 9.93
C GLY A 83 8.75 -12.40 9.44
N GLN A 84 7.52 -11.89 9.50
CA GLN A 84 6.34 -12.56 8.96
C GLN A 84 6.12 -12.20 7.50
N ALA A 85 5.51 -13.14 6.76
CA ALA A 85 5.17 -12.92 5.38
C ALA A 85 3.89 -12.09 5.26
N ILE A 86 3.82 -11.23 4.24
CA ILE A 86 2.60 -10.52 3.86
C ILE A 86 2.30 -10.72 2.37
N GLU A 87 1.06 -10.45 1.98
CA GLU A 87 0.61 -10.41 0.60
C GLU A 87 -0.03 -9.04 0.33
N LEU A 88 0.32 -8.44 -0.81
CA LEU A 88 -0.33 -7.26 -1.35
C LEU A 88 -1.06 -7.69 -2.61
N GLU A 89 -2.37 -7.53 -2.62
CA GLU A 89 -3.24 -7.96 -3.71
C GLU A 89 -3.73 -6.74 -4.48
N PHE A 90 -3.54 -6.76 -5.79
CA PHE A 90 -4.03 -5.73 -6.71
C PHE A 90 -4.99 -6.38 -7.69
N ALA A 91 -6.11 -6.87 -7.15
CA ALA A 91 -7.07 -7.73 -7.83
C ALA A 91 -7.92 -6.98 -8.85
N GLU A 92 -8.03 -5.66 -8.76
CA GLU A 92 -8.97 -4.89 -9.59
C GLU A 92 -8.26 -4.23 -10.77
N SER A 93 -7.04 -3.69 -10.59
CA SER A 93 -6.33 -2.98 -11.67
C SER A 93 -5.55 -3.91 -12.59
N CYS A 94 -4.85 -4.90 -12.03
CA CYS A 94 -3.84 -5.65 -12.81
C CYS A 94 -3.73 -7.14 -12.47
N TRP A 95 -4.54 -7.63 -11.55
CA TRP A 95 -4.65 -9.05 -11.24
C TRP A 95 -3.30 -9.64 -10.84
N ILE A 96 -2.55 -8.93 -9.99
CA ILE A 96 -1.28 -9.43 -9.44
C ILE A 96 -1.34 -9.56 -7.92
N ILE A 97 -0.55 -10.48 -7.40
CA ILE A 97 -0.28 -10.62 -5.97
C ILE A 97 1.23 -10.56 -5.75
N ILE A 98 1.65 -9.69 -4.83
CA ILE A 98 3.03 -9.55 -4.38
C ILE A 98 3.14 -10.14 -2.98
N LYS A 99 3.78 -11.30 -2.86
CA LYS A 99 4.06 -11.93 -1.57
C LYS A 99 5.48 -11.62 -1.12
N LEU A 100 5.60 -10.98 0.03
CA LEU A 100 6.88 -10.58 0.62
C LEU A 100 7.19 -11.50 1.79
N VAL A 101 8.22 -12.34 1.66
CA VAL A 101 8.66 -13.27 2.72
C VAL A 101 10.03 -12.85 3.25
N PRO A 102 10.12 -12.29 4.48
CA PRO A 102 11.40 -11.92 5.08
C PRO A 102 12.37 -13.11 5.20
N ASN A 103 13.65 -12.86 4.92
CA ASN A 103 14.73 -13.84 5.03
C ASN A 103 16.03 -13.13 5.45
N GLY A 104 16.24 -13.01 6.77
CA GLY A 104 17.34 -12.22 7.33
C GLY A 104 17.21 -10.74 6.94
N ASN A 105 18.26 -10.19 6.29
CA ASN A 105 18.28 -8.82 5.79
C ASN A 105 17.65 -8.66 4.39
N GLY A 106 17.16 -9.74 3.79
CA GLY A 106 16.49 -9.73 2.50
C GLY A 106 15.00 -10.09 2.60
N ILE A 107 14.30 -9.93 1.48
CA ILE A 107 12.93 -10.40 1.27
C ILE A 107 12.93 -11.26 0.00
N LYS A 108 12.35 -12.46 0.10
CA LYS A 108 11.94 -13.24 -1.07
C LYS A 108 10.59 -12.68 -1.52
N CYS A 109 10.59 -11.99 -2.65
CA CYS A 109 9.41 -11.44 -3.27
C CYS A 109 8.92 -12.41 -4.34
N TYR A 110 7.69 -12.87 -4.19
CA TYR A 110 7.02 -13.70 -5.17
C TYR A 110 5.97 -12.87 -5.87
N LEU A 111 6.11 -12.71 -7.18
CA LEU A 111 5.16 -12.02 -8.04
C LEU A 111 4.37 -13.08 -8.81
N ARG A 112 3.04 -13.08 -8.65
CA ARG A 112 2.13 -14.00 -9.32
C ARG A 112 0.93 -13.25 -9.89
N GLU A 113 0.37 -13.75 -10.98
CA GLU A 113 -0.93 -13.29 -11.49
C GLU A 113 -2.07 -14.06 -10.82
N PHE A 114 -3.25 -13.46 -10.69
CA PHE A 114 -4.46 -14.16 -10.27
C PHE A 114 -4.89 -15.19 -11.34
N GLY A 115 -5.27 -16.40 -10.91
CA GLY A 115 -5.80 -17.44 -11.79
C GLY A 115 -5.16 -18.82 -11.57
N TYR A 116 -5.20 -19.67 -12.60
CA TYR A 116 -4.69 -21.05 -12.57
C TYR A 116 -3.21 -21.17 -12.96
N SER A 117 -2.52 -20.06 -13.22
CA SER A 117 -1.10 -20.09 -13.56
C SER A 117 -0.28 -20.47 -12.33
N THR A 118 0.62 -21.44 -12.49
CA THR A 118 1.62 -21.77 -11.45
C THR A 118 2.90 -20.97 -11.61
N ASP A 119 2.95 -20.07 -12.60
CA ASP A 119 4.14 -19.26 -12.84
C ASP A 119 4.25 -18.18 -11.77
N GLU A 120 5.34 -18.28 -11.00
CA GLU A 120 5.67 -17.37 -9.92
C GLU A 120 7.10 -16.86 -10.18
N LYS A 121 7.24 -15.53 -10.27
CA LYS A 121 8.56 -14.92 -10.39
C LYS A 121 9.12 -14.61 -9.00
N LEU A 122 10.25 -15.23 -8.69
CA LEU A 122 11.00 -14.94 -7.47
C LEU A 122 12.04 -13.83 -7.70
N VAL A 123 11.97 -12.79 -6.88
CA VAL A 123 12.93 -11.68 -6.82
C VAL A 123 13.47 -11.54 -5.40
N PHE A 124 14.79 -11.35 -5.25
CA PHE A 124 15.40 -11.08 -3.95
C PHE A 124 15.57 -9.59 -3.74
N LEU A 125 14.94 -9.05 -2.70
CA LEU A 125 14.92 -7.63 -2.37
C LEU A 125 15.66 -7.36 -1.06
N ASN A 126 16.07 -6.11 -0.86
CA ASN A 126 16.61 -5.66 0.43
C ASN A 126 15.44 -5.34 1.39
N LYS A 127 15.46 -5.91 2.60
CA LYS A 127 14.37 -5.73 3.58
C LYS A 127 14.18 -4.27 3.98
N GLN A 128 15.27 -3.56 4.30
CA GLN A 128 15.20 -2.16 4.73
C GLN A 128 14.63 -1.28 3.62
N GLN A 129 15.08 -1.47 2.38
CA GLN A 129 14.61 -0.72 1.23
C GLN A 129 13.11 -0.91 0.99
N VAL A 130 12.59 -2.14 1.13
CA VAL A 130 11.14 -2.41 1.01
C VAL A 130 10.35 -1.72 2.12
N LEU A 131 10.84 -1.79 3.37
CA LEU A 131 10.20 -1.14 4.51
C LEU A 131 10.18 0.39 4.34
N ASP A 132 11.28 0.99 3.88
CA ASP A 132 11.38 2.43 3.67
C ASP A 132 10.40 2.92 2.60
N GLU A 133 10.23 2.18 1.51
CA GLU A 133 9.27 2.51 0.45
C GLU A 133 7.83 2.38 0.93
N LEU A 134 7.47 1.28 1.61
CA LEU A 134 6.12 1.09 2.12
C LEU A 134 5.75 2.14 3.17
N LYS A 135 6.67 2.46 4.08
CA LYS A 135 6.48 3.51 5.10
C LYS A 135 6.38 4.89 4.46
N GLY A 136 7.26 5.19 3.51
CA GLY A 136 7.24 6.45 2.78
C GLY A 136 5.92 6.67 2.04
N PHE A 137 5.47 5.65 1.32
CA PHE A 137 4.18 5.68 0.63
C PHE A 137 2.99 5.84 1.58
N LEU A 138 2.96 5.08 2.68
CA LEU A 138 1.92 5.20 3.71
C LEU A 138 1.86 6.62 4.28
N ILE A 139 3.00 7.22 4.62
CA ILE A 139 3.05 8.60 5.14
C ILE A 139 2.56 9.58 4.09
N GLU A 140 3.07 9.50 2.86
CA GLU A 140 2.69 10.40 1.77
C GLU A 140 1.18 10.36 1.52
N LEU A 141 0.60 9.16 1.42
CA LEU A 141 -0.83 8.94 1.20
C LEU A 141 -1.66 9.55 2.35
N MET A 142 -1.30 9.24 3.60
CA MET A 142 -2.03 9.71 4.77
C MET A 142 -1.91 11.23 4.97
N ASP A 143 -0.76 11.81 4.67
CA ASP A 143 -0.57 13.26 4.69
C ASP A 143 -1.44 13.95 3.65
N MET A 144 -1.59 13.40 2.44
CA MET A 144 -2.51 13.95 1.46
C MET A 144 -3.97 13.91 1.96
N ALA A 145 -4.41 12.79 2.54
CA ALA A 145 -5.76 12.66 3.06
C ALA A 145 -6.07 13.65 4.18
N VAL A 146 -5.12 13.88 5.10
CA VAL A 146 -5.22 14.91 6.16
C VAL A 146 -5.25 16.32 5.56
N ASN A 147 -4.31 16.64 4.66
CA ASN A 147 -4.17 17.98 4.10
C ASN A 147 -5.37 18.40 3.26
N LEU A 148 -6.06 17.44 2.65
CA LEU A 148 -7.28 17.67 1.89
C LEU A 148 -8.55 17.61 2.76
N GLY A 149 -8.42 17.30 4.06
CA GLY A 149 -9.52 17.34 5.02
C GLY A 149 -10.42 16.11 5.02
N TYR A 150 -9.99 14.99 4.45
CA TYR A 150 -10.77 13.74 4.45
C TYR A 150 -10.69 12.99 5.77
N ILE A 151 -9.55 13.09 6.47
CA ILE A 151 -9.33 12.47 7.78
C ILE A 151 -8.68 13.47 8.74
N ARG A 152 -8.80 13.22 10.05
CA ARG A 152 -8.12 14.05 11.05
C ARG A 152 -6.67 13.61 11.23
N LEU A 153 -5.82 14.55 11.65
CA LEU A 153 -4.43 14.27 11.97
C LEU A 153 -4.27 13.26 13.12
N GLU A 154 -5.17 13.32 14.10
CA GLU A 154 -5.23 12.38 15.24
C GLU A 154 -5.50 10.95 14.77
N ASP A 155 -6.53 10.76 13.92
CA ASP A 155 -6.84 9.45 13.34
C ASP A 155 -5.69 8.89 12.50
N LYS A 156 -5.04 9.74 11.68
CA LYS A 156 -3.82 9.36 10.95
C LYS A 156 -2.76 8.82 11.91
N ASN A 157 -2.44 9.56 12.97
CA ASN A 157 -1.34 9.22 13.87
C ASN A 157 -1.60 7.89 14.60
N ASP A 158 -2.84 7.65 15.01
CA ASP A 158 -3.23 6.38 15.61
C ASP A 158 -3.16 5.23 14.61
N PHE A 159 -3.63 5.45 13.38
CA PHE A 159 -3.64 4.44 12.32
C PHE A 159 -2.23 4.01 11.90
N ILE A 160 -1.31 4.95 11.66
CA ILE A 160 0.03 4.62 11.13
C ILE A 160 0.95 4.00 12.19
N LYS A 161 0.66 4.20 13.48
CA LYS A 161 1.52 3.83 14.60
C LYS A 161 2.11 2.43 14.52
N PRO A 162 1.36 1.36 14.15
CA PRO A 162 1.90 0.00 14.04
C PRO A 162 3.17 -0.08 13.19
N ALA A 163 3.23 0.62 12.04
CA ALA A 163 4.37 0.60 11.11
C ALA A 163 5.65 1.25 11.66
N PHE A 164 5.54 2.02 12.75
CA PHE A 164 6.65 2.80 13.31
C PHE A 164 6.99 2.40 14.75
N SER A 165 6.25 1.45 15.34
CA SER A 165 6.38 1.03 16.76
C SER A 165 7.76 0.55 17.17
N ASP A 166 8.52 -0.06 16.26
CA ASP A 166 9.88 -0.57 16.52
C ASP A 166 10.99 0.48 16.26
N SER A 167 10.61 1.69 15.85
CA SER A 167 11.54 2.81 15.75
C SER A 167 11.90 3.26 17.17
N ARG A 168 13.03 2.77 17.68
CA ARG A 168 13.71 3.41 18.80
C ARG A 168 13.95 4.88 18.43
N VAL A 169 13.10 5.74 18.98
CA VAL A 169 13.27 7.19 19.16
C VAL A 169 13.38 8.02 17.87
N LEU A 170 12.38 8.86 17.61
CA LEU A 170 12.67 10.27 17.30
C LEU A 170 11.71 11.16 18.10
N VAL A 171 12.34 11.90 19.02
CA VAL A 171 11.83 13.07 19.76
C VAL A 171 11.79 14.25 18.81
#